data_AF-A0A699U1B6-F1
#
_entry.id   AF-A0A699U1B6-F1
#
_cell.length_a   1.000
_cell.length_b   1.000
_cell.length_c   1.000
_cell.angle_alpha   90.00
_cell.angle_beta   90.00
_cell.angle_gamma   90.00
#
_symmetry.space_group_name_H-M   'P 1'
#
loop_
_entity.id
_entity.type
_entity.pdbx_description
1 polymer ?
#
loop_
_entity_poly.entity_id
_entity_poly.type
_entity_poly.pdbx_seq_one_letter_code
_entity_poly.pdbx_strand_id
1 'polypeptide(L)'
;VEQLHKIFKLCGSPSDAYWKKSKLPHATIFKPQQSYKRCIAETFKHFPPSSLPLIDTLLAIDPADRQTATAALRSEFFMTKPYACDPSSLPKYPPSKEMDAKLRDEEARRLRAAGKNTNA
;
A
#
# COMPACT_ATOMS: atom_id res chain seq x y z
N VAL A 1 -14.26 10.18 -3.47
CA VAL A 1 -15.14 9.42 -2.53
C VAL A 1 -14.92 7.90 -2.65
N GLU A 2 -14.79 7.35 -3.86
CA GLU A 2 -14.64 5.90 -4.09
C GLU A 2 -13.51 5.23 -3.29
N GLN A 3 -12.35 5.89 -3.14
CA GLN A 3 -11.23 5.31 -2.42
C GLN A 3 -11.50 5.13 -0.92
N LEU A 4 -12.15 6.10 -0.27
CA LEU A 4 -12.50 6.01 1.15
C LEU A 4 -13.50 4.87 1.39
N HIS A 5 -14.45 4.70 0.48
CA HIS A 5 -15.37 3.57 0.51
C HIS A 5 -14.65 2.22 0.42
N LYS A 6 -13.67 2.08 -0.47
CA LYS A 6 -12.83 0.88 -0.56
C LYS A 6 -12.04 0.64 0.73
N ILE A 7 -11.46 1.69 1.30
CA ILE A 7 -10.72 1.62 2.56
C ILE A 7 -11.65 1.16 3.69
N PHE A 8 -12.81 1.78 3.88
CA PHE A 8 -13.71 1.43 4.99
C PHE A 8 -14.33 0.05 4.83
N LYS A 9 -14.60 -0.41 3.60
CA LYS A 9 -15.04 -1.79 3.35
C LYS A 9 -14.05 -2.85 3.83
N LEU A 10 -12.75 -2.54 3.81
CA LEU A 10 -11.70 -3.46 4.26
C LEU A 10 -11.35 -3.24 5.73
N CYS A 11 -11.00 -2.00 6.08
CA CYS A 11 -10.46 -1.61 7.38
C CYS A 11 -11.52 -1.31 8.45
N GLY A 12 -12.80 -1.28 8.07
CA GLY A 12 -13.90 -0.82 8.91
C GLY A 12 -14.09 0.70 8.88
N SER A 13 -15.27 1.16 9.25
CA SER A 13 -15.55 2.59 9.40
C SER A 13 -14.85 3.16 10.65
N PRO A 14 -14.34 4.40 10.59
CA PRO A 14 -13.77 5.05 11.78
C PRO A 14 -14.84 5.27 12.84
N SER A 15 -14.45 5.17 14.12
CA SER A 15 -15.36 5.40 15.25
C SER A 15 -15.82 6.86 15.35
N ASP A 16 -16.94 7.12 16.02
CA ASP A 16 -17.39 8.49 16.28
C ASP A 16 -16.37 9.31 17.08
N ALA A 17 -15.65 8.65 18.00
CA ALA A 17 -14.56 9.27 18.74
C ALA A 17 -13.43 9.72 17.80
N TYR A 18 -13.08 8.92 16.79
CA TYR A 18 -12.11 9.30 15.76
C TYR A 18 -12.57 10.55 15.01
N TRP A 19 -13.82 10.58 14.54
CA TRP A 19 -14.33 11.74 13.81
C TRP A 19 -14.37 13.02 14.65
N LYS A 20 -14.74 12.92 15.93
CA LYS A 20 -14.75 14.06 16.87
C LYS A 20 -13.35 14.63 17.12
N LYS A 21 -12.33 13.78 17.26
CA LYS A 21 -10.95 14.24 17.47
C LYS A 21 -10.24 14.65 16.17
N SER A 22 -10.67 14.10 15.04
CA SER A 22 -10.02 14.34 13.75
C SER A 22 -10.25 15.78 13.30
N LYS A 23 -9.17 16.51 13.00
CA LYS A 23 -9.24 17.86 12.42
C LYS A 23 -9.25 17.81 10.89
N LEU A 24 -9.95 16.84 10.32
CA LEU A 24 -9.94 16.60 8.88
C LEU A 24 -10.84 17.61 8.17
N PRO A 25 -10.34 18.29 7.12
CA PRO A 25 -11.20 19.13 6.29
C PRO A 25 -12.30 18.26 5.68
N HIS A 26 -13.54 18.75 5.70
CA HIS A 26 -14.70 18.06 5.13
C HIS A 26 -15.06 16.71 5.77
N ALA A 27 -14.69 16.47 7.04
CA ALA A 27 -14.96 15.20 7.74
C ALA A 27 -16.44 14.74 7.65
N THR A 28 -17.40 15.66 7.70
CA THR A 28 -18.84 15.36 7.60
C THR A 28 -19.27 14.81 6.24
N ILE A 29 -18.60 15.22 5.15
CA ILE A 29 -18.90 14.76 3.78
C ILE A 29 -18.39 13.33 3.57
N PHE A 30 -17.32 12.96 4.27
CA PHE A 30 -16.66 11.66 4.11
C PHE A 30 -17.06 10.63 5.18
N LYS A 31 -17.78 11.05 6.23
CA LYS A 31 -18.34 10.13 7.21
C LYS A 31 -19.35 9.21 6.51
N PRO A 32 -19.13 7.89 6.49
CA PRO A 32 -20.02 6.98 5.80
C PRO A 32 -21.37 6.92 6.52
N GLN A 33 -22.45 6.87 5.73
CA GLN A 33 -23.82 6.76 6.26
C GLN A 33 -24.06 5.40 6.95
N GLN A 34 -23.44 4.34 6.43
CA GLN A 34 -23.45 3.01 7.03
C GLN A 34 -22.06 2.65 7.56
N SER A 35 -22.02 2.09 8.77
CA SER A 35 -20.76 1.61 9.34
C SER A 35 -20.35 0.30 8.70
N TYR A 36 -19.11 0.22 8.21
CA TYR A 36 -18.51 -1.02 7.73
C TYR A 36 -17.85 -1.75 8.89
N LYS A 37 -18.09 -3.06 8.97
CA LYS A 37 -17.27 -3.94 9.80
C LYS A 37 -15.88 -4.05 9.18
N ARG A 38 -14.87 -4.14 10.03
CA ARG A 38 -13.51 -4.48 9.62
C ARG A 38 -13.45 -5.95 9.17
N CYS A 39 -12.79 -6.21 8.04
CA CYS A 39 -12.80 -7.51 7.35
C CYS A 39 -11.38 -8.01 6.99
N ILE A 40 -10.35 -7.54 7.69
CA ILE A 40 -8.93 -7.88 7.42
C ILE A 40 -8.69 -9.39 7.56
N ALA A 41 -9.15 -10.00 8.66
CA ALA A 41 -8.94 -11.42 8.93
C ALA A 41 -9.63 -12.30 7.86
N GLU A 42 -10.84 -11.94 7.46
CA GLU A 42 -11.61 -12.66 6.44
C GLU A 42 -11.00 -12.48 5.03
N THR A 43 -10.51 -11.28 4.72
CA THR A 43 -9.92 -10.94 3.41
C THR A 43 -8.57 -11.64 3.22
N PHE A 44 -7.73 -11.65 4.25
CA PHE A 44 -6.38 -12.21 4.20
C PHE A 44 -6.27 -13.58 4.87
N LYS A 45 -7.38 -14.31 5.01
CA LYS A 45 -7.44 -15.63 5.67
C LYS A 45 -6.48 -16.71 5.13
N HIS A 46 -5.97 -16.51 3.92
CA HIS A 46 -5.04 -17.42 3.25
C HIS A 46 -3.57 -17.08 3.49
N PHE A 47 -3.28 -15.95 4.15
CA PHE A 47 -1.92 -15.59 4.52
C PHE A 47 -1.47 -16.37 5.77
N PRO A 48 -0.16 -16.44 6.04
CA PRO A 48 0.34 -17.01 7.28
C PRO A 48 -0.35 -16.35 8.49
N PRO A 49 -0.82 -17.10 9.50
CA PRO A 49 -1.50 -16.51 10.66
C PRO A 49 -0.69 -15.42 11.38
N SER A 50 0.65 -15.57 11.40
CA SER A 50 1.59 -14.58 11.97
C SER A 50 1.56 -13.22 11.27
N SER A 51 1.07 -13.15 10.01
CA SER A 51 0.97 -11.90 9.25
C SER A 51 -0.26 -11.07 9.60
N LEU A 52 -1.35 -11.70 10.07
CA LEU A 52 -2.63 -11.03 10.29
C LEU A 52 -2.53 -9.90 11.33
N PRO A 53 -1.91 -10.09 12.51
CA PRO A 53 -1.76 -8.99 13.48
C PRO A 53 -0.95 -7.81 12.93
N LEU A 54 0.07 -8.09 12.10
CA LEU A 54 0.89 -7.05 11.48
C LEU A 54 0.08 -6.25 10.46
N ILE A 55 -0.64 -6.91 9.55
CA ILE A 55 -1.50 -6.26 8.55
C ILE A 55 -2.59 -5.44 9.25
N ASP A 56 -3.19 -6.01 10.31
CA ASP A 56 -4.23 -5.34 11.07
C ASP A 56 -3.72 -4.01 11.66
N THR A 57 -2.54 -4.05 12.28
CA THR A 57 -1.88 -2.87 12.83
C THR A 57 -1.54 -1.85 11.74
N LEU A 58 -0.87 -2.26 10.65
CA LEU A 58 -0.43 -1.35 9.58
C LEU A 58 -1.60 -0.67 8.86
N LEU A 59 -2.77 -1.32 8.80
CA LEU A 59 -3.99 -0.81 8.18
C LEU A 59 -4.98 -0.24 9.21
N ALA A 60 -4.51 0.15 10.39
CA ALA A 60 -5.30 0.93 11.33
C ALA A 60 -5.72 2.27 10.70
N ILE A 61 -7.01 2.59 10.84
CA ILE A 61 -7.58 3.86 10.38
C ILE A 61 -6.97 5.02 11.15
N ASP A 62 -6.87 4.86 12.48
CA ASP A 62 -6.23 5.83 13.34
C ASP A 62 -4.71 5.77 13.21
N PRO A 63 -4.03 6.86 12.84
CA PRO A 63 -2.57 6.88 12.78
C PRO A 63 -1.91 6.54 14.13
N ALA A 64 -2.55 6.87 15.26
CA ALA A 64 -2.01 6.57 16.59
C ALA A 64 -1.92 5.05 16.85
N ASP A 65 -2.83 4.27 16.26
CA ASP A 65 -2.89 2.82 16.42
C ASP A 65 -2.00 2.07 15.42
N ARG A 66 -1.50 2.76 14.38
CA ARG A 66 -0.73 2.16 13.27
C ARG A 66 0.68 1.68 13.66
N GLN A 67 1.14 2.04 14.86
CA GLN A 67 2.49 1.79 15.37
C GLN A 67 3.60 2.33 14.44
N THR A 68 4.85 2.03 14.76
CA THR A 68 6.04 2.50 14.02
C THR A 68 6.68 1.37 13.22
N ALA A 69 7.56 1.73 12.27
CA ALA A 69 8.34 0.74 11.52
C ALA A 69 9.18 -0.16 12.44
N THR A 70 9.76 0.40 13.51
CA THR A 70 10.52 -0.36 14.50
C THR A 70 9.66 -1.39 15.23
N ALA A 71 8.41 -1.06 15.55
CA ALA A 71 7.48 -2.00 16.16
C ALA A 71 7.05 -3.10 15.17
N ALA A 72 6.78 -2.72 13.91
CA ALA A 72 6.44 -3.67 12.85
C ALA A 72 7.52 -4.75 12.63
N LEU A 73 8.80 -4.37 12.65
CA LEU A 73 9.93 -5.30 12.52
C LEU A 73 10.04 -6.33 13.67
N ARG A 74 9.41 -6.05 14.83
CA ARG A 74 9.37 -6.96 15.98
C ARG A 74 8.14 -7.88 15.97
N SER A 75 7.29 -7.80 14.95
CA SER A 75 6.13 -8.67 14.83
C SER A 75 6.54 -10.14 14.61
N GLU A 76 5.68 -11.06 15.05
CA GLU A 76 5.89 -12.49 14.85
C GLU A 76 6.08 -12.86 13.37
N PHE A 77 5.48 -12.09 12.45
CA PHE A 77 5.63 -12.30 11.02
C PHE A 77 7.09 -12.39 10.56
N PHE A 78 7.96 -11.48 11.03
CA PHE A 78 9.37 -11.47 10.64
C PHE A 78 10.22 -12.48 11.44
N MET A 79 9.69 -13.00 12.55
CA MET A 79 10.41 -13.90 13.47
C MET A 79 9.93 -15.36 13.38
N THR A 80 8.93 -15.66 12.54
CA THR A 80 8.36 -17.00 12.35
C THR A 80 8.85 -17.62 11.06
N LYS A 81 9.14 -18.93 11.08
CA LYS A 81 9.50 -19.68 9.87
C LYS A 81 8.27 -19.88 8.95
N PRO A 82 8.44 -19.90 7.62
CA PRO A 82 9.70 -19.69 6.90
C PRO A 82 10.12 -18.21 6.95
N TYR A 83 11.42 -17.97 7.17
CA TYR A 83 11.98 -16.62 7.08
C TYR A 83 11.95 -16.13 5.63
N ALA A 84 12.23 -14.83 5.45
CA ALA A 84 12.43 -14.26 4.13
C ALA A 84 13.47 -15.07 3.34
N CYS A 85 13.22 -15.23 2.04
CA CYS A 85 14.14 -15.92 1.16
C CYS A 85 15.46 -15.15 1.05
N ASP A 86 16.54 -15.88 0.77
CA ASP A 86 17.83 -15.24 0.51
C ASP A 86 17.73 -14.27 -0.68
N PRO A 87 18.27 -13.04 -0.60
CA PRO A 87 18.20 -12.08 -1.71
C PRO A 87 18.72 -12.63 -3.05
N SER A 88 19.67 -13.57 -3.03
CA SER A 88 20.19 -14.22 -4.25
C SER A 88 19.19 -15.14 -4.95
N SER A 89 18.15 -15.61 -4.22
CA SER A 89 17.06 -16.42 -4.78
C SER A 89 15.97 -15.60 -5.46
N LEU A 90 15.99 -14.27 -5.29
CA LEU A 90 15.00 -13.39 -5.91
C LEU A 90 15.19 -13.36 -7.43
N PRO A 91 14.08 -13.27 -8.21
CA PRO A 91 14.16 -13.11 -9.65
C PRO A 91 14.92 -11.83 -10.04
N LYS A 92 15.83 -11.95 -11.01
CA LYS A 92 16.57 -10.81 -11.57
C LYS A 92 15.72 -10.16 -12.65
N TYR A 93 15.17 -8.99 -12.32
CA TYR A 93 14.47 -8.16 -13.31
C TYR A 93 15.44 -7.22 -14.02
N PRO A 94 15.18 -6.86 -15.29
CA PRO A 94 15.87 -5.75 -15.93
C PRO A 94 15.66 -4.46 -15.12
N PRO A 95 16.56 -3.47 -15.19
CA PRO A 95 16.43 -2.21 -14.46
C PRO A 95 15.06 -1.54 -14.67
N SER A 96 14.22 -1.63 -13.64
CA SER A 96 12.83 -1.16 -13.63
C SER A 96 12.65 0.16 -12.89
N LYS A 97 13.75 0.86 -12.57
CA LYS A 97 13.68 2.22 -12.04
C LYS A 97 12.89 3.06 -13.04
N GLU A 98 11.71 3.49 -12.62
CA GLU A 98 10.75 4.18 -13.48
C GLU A 98 11.39 5.39 -14.18
N MET A 99 12.27 6.09 -13.46
CA MET A 99 13.06 7.20 -13.99
C MET A 99 14.01 6.75 -15.12
N ASP A 100 14.77 5.67 -14.91
CA ASP A 100 15.70 5.14 -15.92
C ASP A 100 14.95 4.58 -17.13
N ALA A 101 13.78 3.97 -16.92
CA ALA A 101 12.91 3.49 -17.99
C ALA A 101 12.34 4.67 -18.81
N LYS A 102 11.85 5.72 -18.14
CA LYS A 102 11.38 6.95 -18.79
C LYS A 102 12.48 7.63 -19.62
N LEU A 103 13.67 7.77 -19.06
CA LEU A 103 14.82 8.37 -19.77
C LEU A 103 15.18 7.59 -21.03
N ARG A 104 15.22 6.25 -20.96
CA ARG A 104 15.47 5.40 -22.14
C ARG A 104 14.37 5.53 -23.20
N ASP A 105 13.11 5.58 -22.78
CA ASP A 105 11.98 5.74 -23.71
C ASP A 105 11.99 7.12 -24.39
N GLU A 106 12.33 8.18 -23.65
CA GLU A 106 12.49 9.54 -24.20
C GLU A 106 13.65 9.61 -25.20
N GLU A 107 14.80 9.03 -24.86
CA GLU A 107 15.96 8.95 -25.76
C GLU A 107 15.63 8.16 -27.03
N ALA A 108 14.97 7.00 -26.90
CA ALA A 108 14.53 6.20 -28.04
C ALA A 108 13.54 6.96 -28.95
N ARG A 109 12.63 7.77 -28.37
CA ARG A 109 11.73 8.65 -29.13
C ARG A 109 12.50 9.73 -29.89
N ARG A 110 13.50 10.37 -29.25
CA ARG A 110 14.36 11.38 -29.90
C ARG A 110 15.12 10.80 -31.08
N LEU A 111 15.75 9.64 -30.92
CA LEU A 111 16.50 8.97 -31.98
C LEU A 111 15.60 8.60 -33.18
N ARG A 112 14.38 8.09 -32.93
CA ARG A 112 13.40 7.79 -33.98
C ARG A 112 12.93 9.03 -34.72
N ALA A 113 12.78 10.16 -34.03
CA ALA A 113 12.41 11.43 -34.67
C ALA A 113 13.57 11.98 -35.53
N ALA A 114 14.80 11.90 -35.03
CA ALA A 114 15.99 12.35 -35.76
C ALA A 114 16.23 11.55 -37.06
N GLY A 115 16.06 10.21 -37.02
CA GLY A 115 16.22 9.36 -38.20
C GLY A 115 15.13 9.53 -39.28
N LYS A 116 14.02 10.21 -38.99
CA LYS A 116 12.99 10.55 -39.99
C LYS A 116 13.35 11.81 -40.78
N ASN A 117 14.18 12.70 -40.23
CA ASN A 117 14.55 13.97 -40.89
C ASN A 117 15.72 13.84 -41.87
N THR A 118 16.41 12.70 -41.92
CA THR A 118 17.58 12.49 -42.80
C THR A 118 17.24 11.82 -44.14
N ASN A 119 15.97 11.48 -44.38
CA ASN A 119 15.50 10.82 -45.61
C ASN A 119 14.50 11.69 -46.41
N ALA A 120 14.58 13.02 -46.29
CA ALA A 120 13.82 13.99 -47.08
C ALA A 120 14.77 14.83 -47.95
#